data_AF-A0A2A2E7U6-F1
#
_entry.id   AF-A0A2A2E7U6-F1
#
_cell.length_a   1.000
_cell.length_b   1.000
_cell.length_c   1.000
_cell.angle_alpha   90.00
_cell.angle_beta   90.00
_cell.angle_gamma   90.00
#
_symmetry.space_group_name_H-M   'P 1'
#
loop_
_entity.id
_entity.type
_entity.pdbx_description
1 polymer ?
#
loop_
_entity_poly.entity_id
_entity_poly.type
_entity_poly.pdbx_seq_one_letter_code
_entity_poly.pdbx_strand_id
1 'polypeptide(L)' 'MLSCKELVAHSSDFLDGQLSFRERLAVRTHLAMCRHCRRFIRQMRLSQAVLRRLPDTPIPELDALSARLAKQRRDDLVS' A
#
# COMPACT_ATOMS: atom_id res chain seq x y z
N MET A 1 -4.97 7.51 -21.94
CA MET A 1 -5.04 8.51 -20.86
C MET A 1 -5.63 7.82 -19.66
N LEU A 2 -4.92 7.80 -18.53
CA LEU A 2 -5.41 7.19 -17.30
C LEU A 2 -6.54 8.07 -16.75
N SER A 3 -7.69 7.52 -16.40
CA SER A 3 -8.83 8.25 -15.85
C SER A 3 -8.66 8.50 -14.35
N CYS A 4 -9.39 9.47 -13.79
CA CYS A 4 -9.35 9.70 -12.34
C CYS A 4 -9.78 8.46 -11.54
N LYS A 5 -10.74 7.68 -12.06
CA LYS A 5 -11.22 6.44 -11.42
C LYS A 5 -10.15 5.36 -11.39
N GLU A 6 -9.47 5.15 -12.52
CA GLU A 6 -8.35 4.20 -12.60
C GLU A 6 -7.18 4.64 -11.70
N LEU A 7 -6.88 5.94 -11.62
CA LEU A 7 -5.82 6.42 -10.73
C LEU A 7 -6.14 6.13 -9.27
N VAL A 8 -7.40 6.32 -8.86
CA VAL A 8 -7.83 6.00 -7.50
C VAL A 8 -7.73 4.50 -7.24
N ALA A 9 -8.13 3.65 -8.21
CA ALA A 9 -8.01 2.21 -8.10
C ALA A 9 -6.54 1.76 -7.93
N HIS A 10 -5.62 2.35 -8.69
CA HIS A 10 -4.18 2.05 -8.63
C HIS A 10 -3.42 2.87 -7.58
N SER A 11 -4.11 3.61 -6.72
CA SER A 11 -3.45 4.57 -5.82
C SER A 11 -2.64 3.88 -4.72
N SER A 12 -3.08 2.72 -4.21
CA SER A 12 -2.31 1.95 -3.24
C SER A 12 -1.01 1.47 -3.86
N ASP A 13 -1.07 0.74 -4.99
CA ASP A 13 0.11 0.23 -5.69
C ASP A 13 1.08 1.35 -6.07
N PHE A 14 0.57 2.52 -6.43
CA PHE A 14 1.41 3.69 -6.70
C PHE A 14 2.12 4.21 -5.45
N LEU A 15 1.43 4.30 -4.32
CA LEU A 15 1.98 4.77 -3.04
C LEU A 15 2.97 3.76 -2.45
N ASP A 16 2.70 2.47 -2.62
CA ASP A 16 3.52 1.35 -2.15
C ASP A 16 4.69 1.02 -3.11
N GLY A 17 4.74 1.69 -4.27
CA GLY A 17 5.82 1.55 -5.25
C GLY A 17 5.75 0.29 -6.10
N GLN A 18 4.64 -0.45 -6.07
CA GLN A 18 4.44 -1.73 -6.75
C GLN A 18 4.06 -1.62 -8.23
N LEU A 19 3.79 -0.41 -8.73
CA LEU A 19 3.52 -0.20 -10.15
C LEU A 19 4.76 -0.45 -11.04
N SER A 20 4.51 -1.04 -12.22
CA SER A 20 5.50 -1.14 -13.29
C SER A 20 5.95 0.23 -13.80
N PHE A 21 7.07 0.27 -14.52
CA PHE A 21 7.62 1.53 -15.04
C PHE A 21 6.64 2.30 -15.93
N ARG A 22 5.90 1.58 -16.78
CA ARG A 22 4.90 2.17 -17.70
C ARG A 22 3.72 2.77 -16.95
N GLU A 23 3.19 2.05 -15.97
CA GLU A 23 2.07 2.52 -15.13
C GLU A 23 2.48 3.74 -14.30
N ARG A 24 3.70 3.72 -13.75
CA ARG A 24 4.24 4.85 -13.01
C ARG A 24 4.35 6.11 -13.87
N LEU A 25 4.72 5.98 -15.15
CA LEU A 25 4.74 7.11 -16.08
C LEU A 25 3.32 7.62 -16.37
N ALA A 26 2.36 6.72 -16.60
CA ALA A 26 0.96 7.08 -16.84
C ALA A 26 0.32 7.81 -15.64
N VAL A 27 0.62 7.37 -14.42
CA VAL A 27 0.17 8.07 -13.20
C VAL A 27 0.84 9.44 -13.09
N ARG A 28 2.15 9.56 -13.35
CA ARG A 28 2.87 10.84 -13.30
C ARG A 28 2.31 11.86 -14.30
N THR A 29 2.05 11.44 -15.54
CA THR A 29 1.46 12.31 -16.55
C THR A 29 0.05 12.75 -16.13
N HIS A 30 -0.77 11.84 -15.58
CA HIS A 30 -2.08 12.20 -15.06
C HIS A 30 -1.99 13.22 -13.90
N LEU A 31 -1.07 13.03 -12.94
CA LEU A 31 -0.89 13.96 -11.82
C LEU A 31 -0.36 15.34 -12.28
N ALA A 32 0.32 15.40 -13.42
CA ALA A 32 0.73 16.66 -14.04
C ALA A 32 -0.48 17.48 -14.51
N MET A 33 -1.49 16.83 -15.13
CA MET A 33 -2.67 17.47 -15.70
C MET A 33 -3.87 17.61 -14.74
N CYS A 34 -4.03 16.72 -13.77
CA CYS A 34 -5.20 16.68 -12.89
C CYS A 34 -4.86 17.15 -11.46
N ARG A 35 -5.32 18.35 -11.12
CA ARG A 35 -5.17 18.93 -9.77
C ARG A 35 -5.87 18.14 -8.67
N HIS A 36 -7.02 17.52 -8.97
CA HIS A 36 -7.80 16.77 -7.98
C HIS A 36 -7.07 15.50 -7.55
N CYS A 37 -6.59 14.72 -8.53
CA CYS A 37 -5.79 13.52 -8.25
C CYS A 37 -4.47 13.87 -7.57
N ARG A 38 -3.84 15.00 -7.91
CA ARG A 38 -2.66 15.51 -7.19
C ARG A 38 -2.95 15.80 -5.72
N ARG A 39 -4.08 16.43 -5.41
CA ARG A 39 -4.51 16.69 -4.03
C ARG A 39 -4.78 15.38 -3.28
N PHE A 40 -5.50 14.45 -3.91
CA PHE A 40 -5.81 13.14 -3.35
C PHE A 40 -4.54 12.36 -2.96
N ILE A 41 -3.59 12.22 -3.87
CA ILE A 41 -2.31 11.54 -3.59
C ILE A 41 -1.53 12.23 -2.47
N ARG A 42 -1.54 13.57 -2.44
CA ARG A 42 -0.87 14.33 -1.36
C ARG A 42 -1.52 14.03 0.00
N GLN A 43 -2.85 13.96 0.07
CA GLN A 43 -3.57 13.62 1.30
C GLN A 43 -3.24 12.20 1.76
N MET A 44 -3.22 11.21 0.85
CA MET A 44 -2.86 9.84 1.24
C MET A 44 -1.41 9.73 1.73
N ARG A 45 -0.47 10.44 1.11
CA ARG A 45 0.91 10.50 1.61
C ARG A 45 1.01 11.12 3.00
N LEU A 46 0.20 12.15 3.28
CA LEU A 46 0.13 12.74 4.62
C LEU A 46 -0.41 11.73 5.63
N SER A 47 -1.49 11.03 5.29
CA SER A 47 -2.05 9.97 6.15
C SER A 47 -1.02 8.89 6.45
N GLN A 48 -0.29 8.39 5.43
CA GLN A 48 0.79 7.43 5.64
C GLN A 48 1.91 7.97 6.53
N ALA A 49 2.31 9.24 6.35
CA ALA A 49 3.35 9.87 7.15
C ALA A 49 2.93 10.01 8.63
N VAL A 50 1.66 10.30 8.88
CA VAL A 50 1.10 10.36 10.25
C VAL A 50 1.08 8.95 10.86
N LEU A 51 0.57 7.95 10.13
CA LEU A 51 0.50 6.57 10.61
C LEU A 51 1.88 5.99 10.92
N ARG A 52 2.89 6.27 10.10
CA ARG A 52 4.29 5.84 10.34
C ARG A 52 4.95 6.47 11.56
N ARG A 53 4.36 7.53 12.14
CA ARG A 53 4.85 8.17 13.37
C ARG A 53 4.19 7.63 14.63
N LEU A 54 3.14 6.80 14.50
CA LEU A 54 2.58 6.15 15.68
C LEU A 54 3.63 5.19 16.25
N PRO A 55 3.74 5.12 17.60
CA PRO A 55 4.61 4.15 18.22
C PRO A 55 4.16 2.74 17.86
N ASP A 56 5.12 1.87 17.55
CA ASP A 56 4.85 0.43 17.44
C ASP A 56 4.54 -0.10 18.84
N THR A 57 3.24 -0.19 19.15
CA THR A 57 2.78 -0.81 20.39
C THR A 57 3.03 -2.31 20.29
N PRO A 58 3.83 -2.91 21.21
CA PRO A 58 4.05 -4.35 21.19
C PRO A 58 2.73 -5.06 21.43
N ILE A 59 2.34 -5.91 20.49
CA ILE A 59 1.17 -6.79 20.62
C ILE A 59 1.64 -8.01 21.43
N PRO A 60 1.10 -8.24 22.64
CA PRO A 60 1.45 -9.41 23.43
C PRO A 60 1.19 -10.69 22.61
N GLU A 61 2.07 -11.68 22.76
CA GLU A 61 1.96 -12.98 22.09
C GLU A 61 2.05 -12.99 20.55
N LEU A 62 2.35 -11.86 19.89
CA LEU A 62 2.44 -11.79 18.43
C LEU A 62 3.42 -12.82 17.86
N ASP A 63 4.61 -12.92 18.45
CA ASP A 63 5.63 -13.88 18.01
C ASP A 63 5.18 -15.33 18.23
N ALA A 64 4.58 -15.63 19.38
CA ALA A 64 4.06 -16.96 19.71
C ALA A 64 2.93 -17.37 18.75
N LEU A 65 2.01 -16.45 18.43
CA LEU A 65 0.96 -16.67 17.45
C LEU A 65 1.53 -16.89 16.04
N SER A 66 2.48 -16.05 15.62
CA SER A 66 3.12 -16.17 14.30
C SER A 66 3.81 -17.53 14.12
N ALA A 67 4.50 -18.01 15.15
CA ALA A 67 5.14 -19.33 15.16
C ALA A 67 4.12 -20.48 15.07
N ARG A 68 2.99 -20.37 15.77
CA ARG A 68 1.88 -21.35 15.71
C ARG A 68 1.27 -21.42 14.31
N LEU A 69 0.96 -20.27 13.70
CA LEU A 69 0.42 -20.19 12.34
C LEU A 69 1.40 -20.76 11.30
N ALA A 70 2.70 -20.47 11.45
CA ALA A 70 3.74 -21.01 10.58
C ALA A 70 3.91 -22.54 10.73
N LYS A 71 3.63 -23.09 11.92
CA LYS A 71 3.60 -24.54 12.13
C LYS A 71 2.38 -25.18 11.47
N GLN A 72 1.17 -24.66 11.72
CA GLN A 72 -0.05 -25.15 11.08
C GLN A 72 0.07 -25.22 9.55
N ARG A 73 0.54 -24.14 8.91
CA ARG A 73 0.71 -24.12 7.46
C ARG A 73 1.69 -25.18 6.95
N ARG A 74 2.71 -25.55 7.73
CA ARG A 74 3.63 -26.63 7.37
C ARG A 74 2.98 -28.00 7.52
N ASP A 75 2.24 -28.19 8.59
CA ASP A 75 1.53 -29.45 8.87
C ASP A 75 0.45 -29.69 7.79
N ASP A 76 -0.27 -28.64 7.36
CA ASP A 76 -1.27 -28.69 6.27
C ASP A 76 -0.66 -28.99 4.88
N LEU A 77 0.62 -28.68 4.66
CA LEU A 77 1.33 -28.96 3.40
C LEU A 77 1.93 -30.36 3.36
N VAL A 78 2.06 -31.02 4.50
CA VAL A 78 2.63 -32.37 4.66
C VAL A 78 1.54 -33.45 4.74
N SER A 79 0.30 -33.05 5.09
CA SER A 79 -0.89 -33.91 5.03
C SER A 79 -1.50 -33.98 3.63
#